data_AF-A0A0C9X2F6-F1
#
_entry.id   AF-A0A0C9X2F6-F1
#
_cell.length_a   1.000
_cell.length_b   1.000
_cell.length_c   1.000
_cell.angle_alpha   90.00
_cell.angle_beta   90.00
_cell.angle_gamma   90.00
#
_symmetry.space_group_name_H-M   'P 1'
#
loop_
_entity.id
_entity.type
_entity.pdbx_description
1 polymer ?
#
loop_
_entity_poly.entity_id
_entity_poly.type
_entity_poly.pdbx_seq_one_letter_code
_entity_poly.pdbx_strand_id
1 'polypeptide(L)'
;IGSMEVPPGVALYASTPLTRLDRMQDVLNVCILDGAKMMTEEQIKAFDDLQVDLIGPEEEATLDPPTRDENGVLTGGTWFERTGAVGINGTRCYPMASTTQHSRAMWSPHWFGKILEFMDEQLKFRKRFIKLHSEIGSLAMKICLPNHVQELYQRYTSASNIPRLGTVEDNCYFQALQLNISPAIPWEKRFGKYTALVGMGIFGQMQGHRDDGDDPGGYTCMMSNTNVPETGGTEMGRFFVLNNFLYVKMARFYLAIFNGLYKHGGSPIILGHGIKLKKNLYRINAVLYSPHFHFSHPLPTDYLWMWASALHGMYESFSVAPKYL
;
A
#
# COMPACT_ATOMS: atom_id res chain seq x y z
N ILE A 1 5.82 13.91 -23.54
CA ILE A 1 6.82 13.68 -22.46
C ILE A 1 6.69 12.21 -22.07
N GLY A 2 7.73 11.41 -22.23
CA GLY A 2 7.71 9.97 -21.93
C GLY A 2 7.95 9.70 -20.45
N SER A 3 7.36 8.65 -19.91
CA SER A 3 7.65 8.15 -18.56
C SER A 3 8.83 7.19 -18.56
N MET A 4 9.68 7.21 -17.53
CA MET A 4 10.83 6.33 -17.38
C MET A 4 10.46 5.07 -16.56
N GLU A 5 10.86 3.91 -17.07
CA GLU A 5 10.76 2.64 -16.33
C GLU A 5 11.85 2.56 -15.26
N VAL A 6 11.47 2.25 -14.02
CA VAL A 6 12.41 2.00 -12.92
C VAL A 6 12.44 0.49 -12.64
N PRO A 7 13.59 -0.19 -12.87
CA PRO A 7 13.70 -1.61 -12.56
C PRO A 7 13.83 -1.84 -11.04
N PRO A 8 13.57 -3.07 -10.55
CA PRO A 8 13.83 -3.41 -9.16
C PRO A 8 15.32 -3.28 -8.81
N GLY A 9 15.61 -2.96 -7.55
CA GLY A 9 16.95 -2.68 -7.03
C GLY A 9 17.40 -1.24 -7.24
N VAL A 10 16.55 -0.38 -7.80
CA VAL A 10 16.84 1.06 -7.98
C VAL A 10 16.12 1.87 -6.90
N ALA A 11 16.87 2.73 -6.22
CA ALA A 11 16.36 3.78 -5.37
C ALA A 11 16.65 5.14 -6.00
N LEU A 12 15.61 5.96 -6.09
CA LEU A 12 15.69 7.32 -6.60
C LEU A 12 15.51 8.29 -5.43
N TYR A 13 16.53 9.08 -5.21
CA TYR A 13 16.52 10.17 -4.24
C TYR A 13 16.44 11.49 -5.01
N ALA A 14 15.74 12.46 -4.43
CA ALA A 14 15.61 13.80 -4.98
C ALA A 14 16.20 14.83 -4.03
N SER A 15 17.06 15.68 -4.57
CA SER A 15 17.48 16.89 -3.89
C SER A 15 16.34 17.91 -3.91
N THR A 16 16.11 18.54 -2.76
CA THR A 16 15.22 19.69 -2.60
C THR A 16 16.04 20.97 -2.62
N PRO A 17 15.43 22.17 -2.75
CA PRO A 17 16.15 23.43 -2.60
C PRO A 17 16.93 23.54 -1.27
N LEU A 18 16.45 22.87 -0.22
CA LEU A 18 17.08 22.81 1.11
C LEU A 18 18.23 21.80 1.17
N THR A 19 18.14 20.69 0.45
CA THR A 19 19.11 19.58 0.52
C THR A 19 20.12 19.59 -0.62
N ARG A 20 19.98 20.47 -1.62
CA ARG A 20 20.85 20.54 -2.81
C ARG A 20 22.35 20.74 -2.52
N LEU A 21 22.69 21.23 -1.33
CA LEU A 21 24.08 21.46 -0.90
C LEU A 21 24.69 20.26 -0.19
N ASP A 22 23.87 19.31 0.26
CA ASP A 22 24.29 18.09 0.95
C ASP A 22 23.44 16.91 0.49
N ARG A 23 23.99 16.12 -0.44
CA ARG A 23 23.31 14.94 -1.01
C ARG A 23 22.99 13.87 0.03
N MET A 24 23.63 13.90 1.21
CA MET A 24 23.27 12.99 2.30
C MET A 24 21.89 13.28 2.89
N GLN A 25 21.32 14.44 2.56
CA GLN A 25 19.98 14.85 2.95
C GLN A 25 18.95 14.66 1.82
N ASP A 26 19.35 14.10 0.67
CA ASP A 26 18.40 13.82 -0.40
C ASP A 26 17.27 12.90 0.09
N VAL A 27 16.05 13.23 -0.30
CA VAL A 27 14.85 12.57 0.20
C VAL A 27 14.54 11.39 -0.71
N LEU A 28 14.25 10.22 -0.13
CA LEU A 28 13.83 9.07 -0.91
C LEU A 28 12.53 9.42 -1.64
N ASN A 29 12.53 9.23 -2.95
CA ASN A 29 11.36 9.51 -3.76
C ASN A 29 10.62 8.21 -4.08
N VAL A 30 11.36 7.22 -4.61
CA VAL A 30 10.86 5.87 -4.81
C VAL A 30 12.01 4.86 -4.70
N CYS A 31 11.78 3.73 -4.03
CA CYS A 31 12.68 2.58 -3.97
C CYS A 31 11.89 1.33 -4.37
N ILE A 32 12.37 0.58 -5.35
CA ILE A 32 11.74 -0.68 -5.77
C ILE A 32 12.62 -1.84 -5.34
N LEU A 33 12.07 -2.74 -4.55
CA LEU A 33 12.76 -3.95 -4.12
C LEU A 33 12.15 -5.19 -4.78
N ASP A 34 13.04 -6.11 -5.13
CA ASP A 34 12.68 -7.47 -5.55
C ASP A 34 12.54 -8.33 -4.28
N GLY A 35 11.30 -8.49 -3.80
CA GLY A 35 11.02 -9.22 -2.58
C GLY A 35 11.47 -10.67 -2.62
N ALA A 36 11.51 -11.31 -3.79
CA ALA A 36 11.98 -12.68 -3.92
C ALA A 36 13.47 -12.83 -3.58
N LYS A 37 14.26 -11.75 -3.67
CA LYS A 37 15.68 -11.72 -3.27
C LYS A 37 15.90 -11.28 -1.82
N MET A 38 14.90 -10.66 -1.21
CA MET A 38 14.96 -10.10 0.14
C MET A 38 14.38 -11.04 1.18
N MET A 39 13.30 -11.73 0.85
CA MET A 39 12.55 -12.59 1.76
C MET A 39 13.19 -13.98 1.87
N THR A 40 13.01 -14.61 3.04
CA THR A 40 13.37 -16.03 3.20
C THR A 40 12.38 -16.94 2.49
N GLU A 41 12.75 -18.20 2.27
CA GLU A 41 11.84 -19.20 1.68
C GLU A 41 10.57 -19.38 2.51
N GLU A 42 10.67 -19.32 3.84
CA GLU A 42 9.53 -19.40 4.76
C GLU A 42 8.60 -18.19 4.61
N GLN A 43 9.16 -16.99 4.43
CA GLN A 43 8.39 -15.77 4.20
C GLN A 43 7.68 -15.81 2.84
N ILE A 44 8.36 -16.26 1.79
CA ILE A 44 7.77 -16.45 0.45
C ILE A 44 6.61 -17.45 0.54
N LYS A 45 6.83 -18.61 1.17
CA LYS A 45 5.78 -19.61 1.36
C LYS A 45 4.60 -19.04 2.17
N ALA A 46 4.86 -18.29 3.24
CA ALA A 46 3.80 -17.66 4.03
C ALA A 46 3.01 -16.61 3.22
N PHE A 47 3.68 -15.90 2.32
CA PHE A 47 3.04 -14.97 1.38
C PHE A 47 2.09 -15.71 0.44
N ASP A 48 2.53 -16.86 -0.07
CA ASP A 48 1.76 -17.71 -0.98
C ASP A 48 0.56 -18.35 -0.29
N ASP A 49 0.78 -18.91 0.91
CA ASP A 49 -0.29 -19.46 1.73
C ASP A 49 -1.36 -18.40 2.03
N LEU A 50 -0.96 -17.15 2.35
CA LEU A 50 -1.90 -16.05 2.56
C LEU A 50 -2.66 -15.66 1.29
N GLN A 51 -2.05 -15.74 0.11
CA GLN A 51 -2.73 -15.48 -1.15
C GLN A 51 -3.82 -16.52 -1.40
N VAL A 52 -3.49 -17.80 -1.18
CA VAL A 52 -4.44 -18.91 -1.33
C VAL A 52 -5.58 -18.76 -0.33
N ASP A 53 -5.27 -18.51 0.95
CA ASP A 53 -6.25 -18.29 2.00
C ASP A 53 -7.16 -17.09 1.69
N LEU A 54 -6.60 -15.98 1.17
CA LEU A 54 -7.34 -14.78 0.82
C LEU A 54 -8.41 -15.06 -0.25
N ILE A 55 -8.02 -15.78 -1.31
CA ILE A 55 -8.85 -16.05 -2.48
C ILE A 55 -9.89 -17.12 -2.15
N GLY A 56 -9.46 -18.19 -1.48
CA GLY A 56 -10.26 -19.38 -1.24
C GLY A 56 -10.46 -20.25 -2.49
N PRO A 57 -11.46 -21.14 -2.47
CA PRO A 57 -11.72 -22.08 -3.56
C PRO A 57 -12.05 -21.38 -4.90
N GLU A 58 -11.54 -21.89 -6.02
CA GLU A 58 -11.68 -21.29 -7.36
C GLU A 58 -13.15 -21.23 -7.82
N GLU A 59 -13.93 -22.24 -7.44
CA GLU A 59 -15.35 -22.39 -7.76
C GLU A 59 -16.26 -21.37 -7.08
N GLU A 60 -15.84 -20.86 -5.91
CA GLU A 60 -16.58 -19.84 -5.16
C GLU A 60 -16.14 -18.42 -5.50
N ALA A 61 -14.96 -18.26 -6.11
CA ALA A 61 -14.38 -16.96 -6.41
C ALA A 61 -15.08 -16.26 -7.59
N THR A 62 -15.30 -14.95 -7.48
CA THR A 62 -15.81 -14.12 -8.58
C THR A 62 -15.02 -12.83 -8.78
N LEU A 63 -15.01 -12.31 -10.00
CA LEU A 63 -14.30 -11.07 -10.32
C LEU A 63 -14.92 -9.85 -9.63
N ASP A 64 -16.24 -9.85 -9.50
CA ASP A 64 -17.00 -8.80 -8.83
C ASP A 64 -16.98 -8.96 -7.30
N PRO A 65 -17.17 -7.87 -6.52
CA PRO A 65 -17.33 -7.93 -5.07
C PRO A 65 -18.47 -8.86 -4.64
N PRO A 66 -18.44 -9.39 -3.40
CA PRO A 66 -19.50 -10.27 -2.95
C PRO A 66 -20.84 -9.54 -2.82
N THR A 67 -21.93 -10.26 -3.08
CA THR A 67 -23.30 -9.78 -2.92
C THR A 67 -23.98 -10.52 -1.78
N ARG A 68 -24.85 -9.84 -1.04
CA ARG A 68 -25.72 -10.49 -0.04
C ARG A 68 -26.91 -11.12 -0.74
N ASP A 69 -27.19 -12.37 -0.43
CA ASP A 69 -28.43 -13.03 -0.82
C ASP A 69 -29.61 -12.60 0.08
N GLU A 70 -30.79 -13.16 -0.18
CA GLU A 70 -32.03 -12.92 0.58
C GLU A 70 -31.95 -13.33 2.05
N ASN A 71 -31.02 -14.23 2.40
CA ASN A 71 -30.79 -14.69 3.77
C ASN A 71 -29.63 -13.93 4.45
N GLY A 72 -29.07 -12.92 3.78
CA GLY A 72 -27.97 -12.10 4.27
C GLY A 72 -26.58 -12.75 4.17
N VAL A 73 -26.47 -13.91 3.52
CA VAL A 73 -25.21 -14.64 3.28
C VAL A 73 -24.46 -13.98 2.12
N LEU A 74 -23.16 -13.78 2.30
CA LEU A 74 -22.30 -13.19 1.27
C LEU A 74 -21.81 -14.28 0.30
N THR A 75 -22.07 -14.07 -0.99
CA THR A 75 -21.66 -14.97 -2.08
C THR A 75 -20.84 -14.20 -3.13
N GLY A 76 -19.91 -14.88 -3.81
CA GLY A 76 -18.96 -14.27 -4.73
C GLY A 76 -17.74 -13.64 -4.04
N GLY A 77 -17.01 -12.78 -4.73
CA GLY A 77 -15.75 -12.18 -4.28
C GLY A 77 -14.67 -13.21 -3.96
N THR A 78 -13.72 -12.82 -3.12
CA THR A 78 -12.77 -13.73 -2.48
C THR A 78 -13.33 -14.31 -1.17
N TRP A 79 -12.72 -15.38 -0.65
CA TRP A 79 -13.08 -15.92 0.67
C TRP A 79 -13.06 -14.84 1.75
N PHE A 80 -11.99 -14.03 1.79
CA PHE A 80 -11.88 -12.94 2.77
C PHE A 80 -13.04 -11.95 2.66
N GLU A 81 -13.47 -11.59 1.45
CA GLU A 81 -14.59 -10.67 1.28
C GLU A 81 -15.91 -11.29 1.77
N ARG A 82 -16.10 -12.61 1.58
CA ARG A 82 -17.27 -13.36 2.10
C ARG A 82 -17.33 -13.46 3.62
N THR A 83 -16.21 -13.25 4.32
CA THR A 83 -16.22 -13.16 5.80
C THR A 83 -16.86 -11.87 6.34
N GLY A 84 -17.37 -10.98 5.47
CA GLY A 84 -18.00 -9.72 5.87
C GLY A 84 -17.01 -8.56 5.97
N ALA A 85 -15.86 -8.65 5.30
CA ALA A 85 -14.90 -7.55 5.26
C ALA A 85 -15.53 -6.30 4.62
N VAL A 86 -15.40 -5.16 5.30
CA VAL A 86 -15.92 -3.88 4.82
C VAL A 86 -14.77 -3.05 4.26
N GLY A 87 -14.86 -2.71 2.98
CA GLY A 87 -13.89 -1.84 2.33
C GLY A 87 -14.24 -0.35 2.46
N ILE A 88 -13.23 0.49 2.27
CA ILE A 88 -13.35 1.95 2.37
C ILE A 88 -14.33 2.45 1.31
N ASN A 89 -15.38 3.15 1.71
CA ASN A 89 -16.40 3.71 0.82
C ASN A 89 -16.99 2.68 -0.17
N GLY A 90 -17.13 1.42 0.25
CA GLY A 90 -17.67 0.34 -0.59
C GLY A 90 -16.71 -0.13 -1.70
N THR A 91 -15.42 0.23 -1.64
CA THR A 91 -14.39 -0.25 -2.56
C THR A 91 -13.78 -1.57 -2.09
N ARG A 92 -12.95 -2.20 -2.94
CA ARG A 92 -12.12 -3.37 -2.60
C ARG A 92 -10.77 -2.97 -2.00
N CYS A 93 -10.81 -1.94 -1.15
CA CYS A 93 -9.69 -1.46 -0.35
C CYS A 93 -10.04 -1.68 1.13
N TYR A 94 -9.50 -2.73 1.72
CA TYR A 94 -9.87 -3.22 3.04
C TYR A 94 -8.87 -2.79 4.09
N PRO A 95 -9.27 -2.04 5.13
CA PRO A 95 -8.37 -1.78 6.24
C PRO A 95 -8.13 -3.09 7.00
N MET A 96 -6.86 -3.45 7.15
CA MET A 96 -6.42 -4.68 7.81
C MET A 96 -5.98 -4.43 9.25
N ALA A 97 -5.58 -3.20 9.57
CA ALA A 97 -4.96 -2.80 10.81
C ALA A 97 -5.70 -1.61 11.46
N SER A 98 -4.96 -0.73 12.15
CA SER A 98 -5.47 0.50 12.73
C SER A 98 -6.19 1.34 11.67
N THR A 99 -7.38 1.80 12.02
CA THR A 99 -8.09 2.84 11.27
C THR A 99 -8.32 4.01 12.21
N THR A 100 -8.25 5.23 11.70
CA THR A 100 -8.70 6.39 12.46
C THR A 100 -10.18 6.55 12.30
N GLN A 101 -10.91 6.11 13.32
CA GLN A 101 -12.26 6.55 13.49
C GLN A 101 -12.22 7.89 14.23
N HIS A 102 -12.71 8.96 13.60
CA HIS A 102 -13.04 10.18 14.34
C HIS A 102 -14.11 9.80 15.37
N SER A 103 -13.72 9.63 16.63
CA SER A 103 -14.67 9.36 17.68
C SER A 103 -15.61 10.56 17.81
N ARG A 104 -16.92 10.34 17.63
CA ARG A 104 -17.93 11.37 17.86
C ARG A 104 -18.20 11.60 19.35
N ALA A 105 -17.72 10.72 20.23
CA ALA A 105 -17.86 10.80 21.68
C ALA A 105 -16.77 10.01 22.40
N MET A 106 -16.09 10.63 23.37
CA MET A 106 -15.09 9.98 24.21
C MET A 106 -15.78 8.94 25.13
N TRP A 107 -15.35 7.68 25.09
CA TRP A 107 -15.78 6.64 26.03
C TRP A 107 -14.56 6.17 26.83
N SER A 108 -14.72 6.13 28.16
CA SER A 108 -13.76 5.51 29.08
C SER A 108 -13.91 3.98 29.04
N PRO A 109 -12.82 3.19 29.16
CA PRO A 109 -12.94 1.74 29.23
C PRO A 109 -13.71 1.31 30.48
N HIS A 110 -14.71 0.45 30.28
CA HIS A 110 -15.41 -0.24 31.37
C HIS A 110 -14.49 -1.35 31.93
N TRP A 111 -14.40 -1.48 33.26
CA TRP A 111 -13.59 -2.42 34.05
C TRP A 111 -13.65 -3.93 33.67
N PHE A 112 -14.58 -4.35 32.80
CA PHE A 112 -14.65 -5.71 32.27
C PHE A 112 -14.43 -5.70 30.75
N GLY A 113 -13.20 -5.90 30.30
CA GLY A 113 -12.82 -5.85 28.87
C GLY A 113 -12.01 -7.06 28.45
N LYS A 114 -12.68 -8.04 27.85
CA LYS A 114 -12.21 -9.41 27.56
C LYS A 114 -10.98 -9.46 26.64
N ILE A 115 -9.95 -10.19 27.07
CA ILE A 115 -9.11 -10.97 26.15
C ILE A 115 -10.03 -12.10 25.66
N LEU A 116 -10.50 -12.03 24.42
CA LEU A 116 -11.23 -13.14 23.82
C LEU A 116 -10.20 -14.20 23.39
N GLU A 117 -10.17 -15.33 24.11
CA GLU A 117 -9.39 -16.53 23.73
C GLU A 117 -9.88 -17.16 22.41
N PHE A 118 -11.05 -16.73 21.91
CA PHE A 118 -11.60 -17.19 20.64
C PHE A 118 -11.28 -16.21 19.51
N MET A 119 -10.44 -16.64 18.56
CA MET A 119 -10.27 -15.95 17.29
C MET A 119 -11.06 -16.72 16.22
N ASP A 120 -11.98 -16.04 15.53
CA ASP A 120 -12.55 -16.56 14.31
C ASP A 120 -11.48 -16.65 13.18
N GLU A 121 -11.81 -17.36 12.11
CA GLU A 121 -10.87 -17.59 10.99
C GLU A 121 -10.47 -16.29 10.28
N GLN A 122 -11.37 -15.29 10.22
CA GLN A 122 -11.05 -13.99 9.64
C GLN A 122 -10.00 -13.26 10.49
N LEU A 123 -10.14 -13.29 11.82
CA LEU A 123 -9.21 -12.67 12.75
C LEU A 123 -7.85 -13.38 12.74
N LYS A 124 -7.83 -14.71 12.64
CA LYS A 124 -6.59 -15.49 12.43
C LYS A 124 -5.88 -15.08 11.14
N PHE A 125 -6.63 -14.98 10.04
CA PHE A 125 -6.10 -14.51 8.75
C PHE A 125 -5.53 -13.09 8.88
N ARG A 126 -6.30 -12.15 9.43
CA ARG A 126 -5.86 -10.75 9.65
C ARG A 126 -4.60 -10.68 10.49
N LYS A 127 -4.51 -11.45 11.58
CA LYS A 127 -3.32 -11.51 12.44
C LYS A 127 -2.08 -11.97 11.66
N ARG A 128 -2.19 -13.06 10.90
CA ARG A 128 -1.10 -13.57 10.05
C ARG A 128 -0.72 -12.54 8.98
N PHE A 129 -1.72 -11.94 8.32
CA PHE A 129 -1.54 -10.93 7.29
C PHE A 129 -0.81 -9.69 7.81
N ILE A 130 -1.26 -9.12 8.93
CA ILE A 130 -0.62 -7.96 9.56
C ILE A 130 0.80 -8.27 9.97
N LYS A 131 1.03 -9.41 10.65
CA LYS A 131 2.35 -9.80 11.12
C LYS A 131 3.35 -9.89 9.96
N LEU A 132 3.04 -10.71 8.95
CA LEU A 132 3.96 -10.97 7.85
C LEU A 132 4.28 -9.70 7.06
N HIS A 133 3.26 -8.92 6.71
CA HIS A 133 3.47 -7.68 5.94
C HIS A 133 4.24 -6.64 6.75
N SER A 134 3.98 -6.49 8.05
CA SER A 134 4.72 -5.55 8.90
C SER A 134 6.20 -5.95 9.05
N GLU A 135 6.50 -7.25 9.13
CA GLU A 135 7.88 -7.77 9.17
C GLU A 135 8.64 -7.43 7.88
N ILE A 136 8.06 -7.81 6.74
CA ILE A 136 8.66 -7.59 5.41
C ILE A 136 8.78 -6.09 5.11
N GLY A 137 7.73 -5.32 5.40
CA GLY A 137 7.72 -3.88 5.20
C GLY A 137 8.79 -3.17 6.04
N SER A 138 8.94 -3.55 7.31
CA SER A 138 9.98 -2.97 8.17
C SER A 138 11.39 -3.30 7.70
N LEU A 139 11.61 -4.53 7.20
CA LEU A 139 12.88 -4.92 6.58
C LEU A 139 13.15 -4.09 5.31
N ALA A 140 12.14 -3.92 4.46
CA ALA A 140 12.25 -3.11 3.25
C ALA A 140 12.65 -1.65 3.56
N MET A 141 12.06 -1.07 4.61
CA MET A 141 12.43 0.27 5.09
C MET A 141 13.88 0.33 5.56
N LYS A 142 14.36 -0.67 6.31
CA LYS A 142 15.75 -0.75 6.76
C LYS A 142 16.75 -0.86 5.60
N ILE A 143 16.33 -1.43 4.46
CA ILE A 143 17.17 -1.55 3.25
C ILE A 143 17.18 -0.24 2.47
N CYS A 144 16.03 0.41 2.28
CA CYS A 144 15.92 1.60 1.42
C CYS A 144 16.25 2.93 2.14
N LEU A 145 16.05 3.04 3.45
CA LEU A 145 16.29 4.29 4.16
C LEU A 145 17.74 4.40 4.65
N PRO A 146 18.36 5.59 4.59
CA PRO A 146 19.63 5.83 5.26
C PRO A 146 19.53 5.64 6.78
N ASN A 147 20.60 5.16 7.42
CA ASN A 147 20.63 4.87 8.87
C ASN A 147 20.16 6.04 9.73
N HIS A 148 20.56 7.27 9.40
CA HIS A 148 20.16 8.46 10.17
C HIS A 148 18.64 8.71 10.12
N VAL A 149 17.99 8.39 9.00
CA VAL A 149 16.51 8.47 8.88
C VAL A 149 15.87 7.39 9.73
N GLN A 150 16.39 6.15 9.70
CA GLN A 150 15.90 5.05 10.53
C GLN A 150 15.97 5.40 12.02
N GLU A 151 17.08 6.00 12.47
CA GLU A 151 17.23 6.46 13.86
C GLU A 151 16.22 7.55 14.23
N LEU A 152 15.93 8.49 13.31
CA LEU A 152 14.92 9.52 13.54
C LEU A 152 13.53 8.92 13.75
N TYR A 153 13.14 7.96 12.91
CA TYR A 153 11.90 7.20 13.08
C TYR A 153 11.85 6.54 14.45
N GLN A 154 12.89 5.78 14.83
CA GLN A 154 12.92 5.10 16.13
C GLN A 154 12.81 6.05 17.31
N ARG A 155 13.57 7.16 17.30
CA ARG A 155 13.54 8.17 18.37
C ARG A 155 12.16 8.80 18.46
N TYR A 156 11.59 9.20 17.34
CA TYR A 156 10.30 9.88 17.32
C TYR A 156 9.17 8.96 17.77
N THR A 157 9.06 7.75 17.20
CA THR A 157 8.03 6.77 17.58
C THR A 157 8.11 6.45 19.07
N SER A 158 9.32 6.33 19.62
CA SER A 158 9.54 6.05 21.04
C SER A 158 9.19 7.25 21.92
N ALA A 159 9.64 8.45 21.58
CA ALA A 159 9.32 9.67 22.34
C ALA A 159 7.82 9.99 22.36
N SER A 160 7.14 9.71 21.25
CA SER A 160 5.71 9.97 21.06
C SER A 160 4.82 8.80 21.46
N ASN A 161 5.38 7.70 22.01
CA ASN A 161 4.65 6.50 22.43
C ASN A 161 3.68 5.94 21.39
N ILE A 162 4.09 5.92 20.13
CA ILE A 162 3.15 5.59 19.05
C ILE A 162 3.03 4.07 18.94
N PRO A 163 1.79 3.51 18.93
CA PRO A 163 1.59 2.08 18.74
C PRO A 163 2.27 1.56 17.47
N ARG A 164 2.98 0.44 17.62
CA ARG A 164 3.61 -0.28 16.51
C ARG A 164 2.60 -1.24 15.89
N LEU A 165 2.63 -1.39 14.57
CA LEU A 165 1.80 -2.37 13.89
C LEU A 165 2.44 -3.76 13.90
N GLY A 166 1.66 -4.77 14.32
CA GLY A 166 2.09 -6.16 14.37
C GLY A 166 2.94 -6.50 15.61
N THR A 167 3.53 -7.69 15.62
CA THR A 167 4.40 -8.17 16.71
C THR A 167 5.88 -7.87 16.46
N VAL A 168 6.17 -6.97 15.53
CA VAL A 168 7.53 -6.67 15.10
C VAL A 168 8.07 -5.58 15.99
N GLU A 169 9.04 -5.92 16.84
CA GLU A 169 9.61 -4.96 17.78
C GLU A 169 10.15 -3.72 17.04
N ASP A 170 10.78 -3.89 15.89
CA ASP A 170 11.41 -2.77 15.18
C ASP A 170 10.49 -1.99 14.23
N ASN A 171 9.18 -2.28 14.17
CA ASN A 171 8.28 -1.53 13.30
C ASN A 171 7.96 -0.14 13.88
N CYS A 172 8.82 0.83 13.57
CA CYS A 172 8.60 2.25 13.83
C CYS A 172 8.05 3.01 12.62
N TYR A 173 7.83 2.33 11.49
CA TYR A 173 7.55 2.97 10.21
C TYR A 173 6.08 3.01 9.83
N PHE A 174 5.26 2.06 10.30
CA PHE A 174 3.89 1.92 9.82
C PHE A 174 2.89 1.64 10.95
N GLN A 175 1.71 2.25 10.85
CA GLN A 175 0.62 2.13 11.82
C GLN A 175 -0.65 1.59 11.17
N ALA A 176 -0.74 1.72 9.85
CA ALA A 176 -1.88 1.29 9.06
C ALA A 176 -1.44 0.31 7.96
N LEU A 177 -2.37 -0.57 7.61
CA LEU A 177 -2.23 -1.57 6.56
C LEU A 177 -3.56 -1.68 5.83
N GLN A 178 -3.52 -1.58 4.51
CA GLN A 178 -4.68 -1.74 3.63
C GLN A 178 -4.43 -2.88 2.64
N LEU A 179 -5.43 -3.71 2.41
CA LEU A 179 -5.45 -4.75 1.39
C LEU A 179 -6.27 -4.27 0.20
N ASN A 180 -5.64 -4.21 -0.97
CA ASN A 180 -6.23 -3.77 -2.22
C ASN A 180 -6.40 -4.96 -3.16
N ILE A 181 -7.62 -5.17 -3.64
CA ILE A 181 -7.95 -6.25 -4.58
C ILE A 181 -8.55 -5.65 -5.84
N SER A 182 -8.02 -6.02 -7.00
CA SER A 182 -8.59 -5.69 -8.31
C SER A 182 -8.52 -6.92 -9.22
N PRO A 183 -9.57 -7.25 -9.98
CA PRO A 183 -9.51 -8.35 -10.93
C PRO A 183 -8.53 -8.05 -12.08
N ALA A 184 -7.99 -9.09 -12.68
CA ALA A 184 -7.34 -9.00 -13.99
C ALA A 184 -8.38 -8.71 -15.09
N ILE A 185 -7.94 -8.09 -16.19
CA ILE A 185 -8.78 -7.82 -17.35
C ILE A 185 -8.30 -8.64 -18.57
N PRO A 186 -9.23 -9.05 -19.46
CA PRO A 186 -8.86 -9.78 -20.66
C PRO A 186 -8.22 -8.85 -21.69
N TRP A 187 -7.39 -9.41 -22.59
CA TRP A 187 -6.64 -8.67 -23.61
C TRP A 187 -7.54 -7.74 -24.46
N GLU A 188 -8.76 -8.17 -24.75
CA GLU A 188 -9.73 -7.46 -25.59
C GLU A 188 -10.20 -6.16 -24.94
N LYS A 189 -10.09 -6.04 -23.61
CA LYS A 189 -10.49 -4.84 -22.85
C LYS A 189 -9.32 -3.87 -22.58
N ARG A 190 -8.10 -4.15 -23.07
CA ARG A 190 -6.89 -3.35 -22.81
C ARG A 190 -6.95 -1.88 -23.24
N PHE A 191 -7.77 -1.57 -24.24
CA PHE A 191 -8.00 -0.20 -24.74
C PHE A 191 -9.41 0.33 -24.43
N GLY A 192 -10.11 -0.30 -23.49
CA GLY A 192 -11.45 0.12 -23.09
C GLY A 192 -11.46 1.45 -22.33
N LYS A 193 -12.67 1.99 -22.12
CA LYS A 193 -12.92 3.29 -21.46
C LYS A 193 -12.43 3.38 -20.01
N TYR A 194 -11.91 2.29 -19.43
CA TYR A 194 -11.44 2.20 -18.05
C TYR A 194 -10.25 1.23 -17.94
N THR A 195 -9.04 1.68 -18.28
CA THR A 195 -7.76 1.06 -17.88
C THR A 195 -7.44 1.30 -16.39
N ALA A 196 -8.47 1.48 -15.58
CA ALA A 196 -8.42 1.74 -14.14
C ALA A 196 -8.49 0.42 -13.35
N LEU A 197 -8.07 0.44 -12.09
CA LEU A 197 -8.21 -0.72 -11.20
C LEU A 197 -9.66 -0.87 -10.77
N VAL A 198 -10.31 -1.94 -11.23
CA VAL A 198 -11.74 -2.17 -11.04
C VAL A 198 -12.04 -2.43 -9.56
N GLY A 199 -13.06 -1.75 -9.05
CA GLY A 199 -13.51 -1.90 -7.66
C GLY A 199 -12.70 -1.08 -6.64
N MET A 200 -11.66 -0.35 -7.04
CA MET A 200 -10.81 0.43 -6.12
C MET A 200 -11.24 1.90 -5.94
N GLY A 201 -12.28 2.38 -6.62
CA GLY A 201 -12.75 3.76 -6.48
C GLY A 201 -11.65 4.78 -6.85
N ILE A 202 -11.43 5.79 -6.00
CA ILE A 202 -10.40 6.82 -6.21
C ILE A 202 -8.99 6.21 -6.26
N PHE A 203 -8.73 5.17 -5.46
CA PHE A 203 -7.44 4.48 -5.40
C PHE A 203 -7.08 3.76 -6.72
N GLY A 204 -8.08 3.53 -7.58
CA GLY A 204 -7.91 2.86 -8.86
C GLY A 204 -7.80 3.78 -10.08
N GLN A 205 -7.86 5.10 -9.90
CA GLN A 205 -7.91 6.04 -11.01
C GLN A 205 -6.58 6.12 -11.77
N MET A 206 -6.65 6.04 -13.10
CA MET A 206 -5.49 6.21 -13.98
C MET A 206 -4.84 7.59 -13.89
N GLN A 207 -5.64 8.62 -13.64
CA GLN A 207 -5.14 9.99 -13.46
C GLN A 207 -4.29 10.12 -12.20
N GLY A 208 -4.30 9.10 -11.34
CA GLY A 208 -3.66 9.04 -10.06
C GLY A 208 -4.38 9.85 -8.99
N HIS A 209 -4.03 9.56 -7.74
CA HIS A 209 -4.51 10.24 -6.54
C HIS A 209 -3.32 10.57 -5.63
N ARG A 210 -3.62 11.26 -4.54
CA ARG A 210 -2.73 11.47 -3.41
C ARG A 210 -3.40 10.88 -2.19
N ASP A 211 -2.62 10.29 -1.32
CA ASP A 211 -3.09 9.84 -0.02
C ASP A 211 -2.98 10.99 0.96
N ASP A 212 -3.87 12.00 0.86
CA ASP A 212 -3.82 13.23 1.67
C ASP A 212 -3.93 12.98 3.18
N GLY A 213 -4.26 11.75 3.59
CA GLY A 213 -4.27 11.30 4.97
C GLY A 213 -2.95 10.72 5.46
N ASP A 214 -1.92 10.62 4.62
CA ASP A 214 -0.59 10.15 5.00
C ASP A 214 0.21 11.24 5.71
N ASP A 215 1.17 10.81 6.53
CA ASP A 215 2.07 11.71 7.24
C ASP A 215 3.15 12.28 6.31
N PRO A 216 3.43 13.60 6.35
CA PRO A 216 4.49 14.21 5.57
C PRO A 216 5.86 13.57 5.77
N GLY A 217 6.19 13.14 6.99
CA GLY A 217 7.44 12.43 7.28
C GLY A 217 7.39 10.94 6.94
N GLY A 218 6.19 10.41 6.64
CA GLY A 218 5.91 9.00 6.42
C GLY A 218 6.25 8.51 5.01
N TYR A 219 6.53 7.21 4.94
CA TYR A 219 6.62 6.46 3.68
C TYR A 219 5.53 5.40 3.61
N THR A 220 5.18 5.05 2.39
CA THR A 220 4.23 4.01 2.04
C THR A 220 5.01 2.84 1.45
N CYS A 221 4.73 1.62 1.91
CA CYS A 221 5.29 0.39 1.36
C CYS A 221 4.16 -0.45 0.76
N MET A 222 4.11 -0.52 -0.58
CA MET A 222 3.17 -1.33 -1.33
C MET A 222 3.83 -2.63 -1.76
N MET A 223 3.31 -3.76 -1.31
CA MET A 223 3.76 -5.11 -1.62
C MET A 223 2.77 -5.81 -2.55
N SER A 224 3.25 -6.37 -3.64
CA SER A 224 2.43 -7.12 -4.61
C SER A 224 2.44 -8.62 -4.30
N ASN A 225 1.26 -9.22 -4.18
CA ASN A 225 1.07 -10.67 -4.01
C ASN A 225 0.00 -11.21 -4.95
N THR A 226 0.18 -10.97 -6.23
CA THR A 226 -0.80 -11.29 -7.27
C THR A 226 -0.77 -12.78 -7.66
N ASN A 227 -1.94 -13.39 -7.92
CA ASN A 227 -2.07 -14.81 -8.28
C ASN A 227 -2.23 -15.06 -9.80
N VAL A 228 -1.88 -14.07 -10.61
CA VAL A 228 -2.01 -14.10 -12.07
C VAL A 228 -0.73 -14.65 -12.69
N PRO A 229 -0.82 -15.61 -13.63
CA PRO A 229 0.36 -16.13 -14.32
C PRO A 229 1.11 -15.02 -15.09
N GLU A 230 2.42 -14.91 -14.85
CA GLU A 230 3.31 -13.96 -15.53
C GLU A 230 3.70 -14.41 -16.95
N THR A 231 3.16 -15.54 -17.42
CA THR A 231 3.49 -16.16 -18.71
C THR A 231 2.50 -15.79 -19.81
N GLY A 232 2.83 -16.13 -21.06
CA GLY A 232 1.91 -16.00 -22.19
C GLY A 232 1.61 -14.57 -22.64
N GLY A 233 2.47 -13.61 -22.30
CA GLY A 233 2.31 -12.20 -22.69
C GLY A 233 1.39 -11.40 -21.76
N THR A 234 1.11 -11.90 -20.55
CA THR A 234 0.40 -11.15 -19.51
C THR A 234 1.20 -9.91 -19.09
N GLU A 235 0.55 -8.75 -19.10
CA GLU A 235 1.08 -7.52 -18.51
C GLU A 235 0.64 -7.44 -17.04
N MET A 236 1.59 -7.59 -16.11
CA MET A 236 1.36 -7.62 -14.67
C MET A 236 0.98 -6.26 -14.03
N GLY A 237 0.60 -5.30 -14.86
CA GLY A 237 0.25 -3.95 -14.46
C GLY A 237 1.48 -3.09 -14.17
N ARG A 238 1.22 -1.79 -14.06
CA ARG A 238 2.24 -0.76 -13.80
C ARG A 238 1.84 0.03 -12.56
N PHE A 239 2.82 0.41 -11.77
CA PHE A 239 2.68 1.43 -10.73
C PHE A 239 3.34 2.71 -11.22
N PHE A 240 2.65 3.84 -11.07
CA PHE A 240 3.10 5.14 -11.57
C PHE A 240 3.34 6.09 -10.41
N VAL A 241 4.51 6.73 -10.39
CA VAL A 241 4.78 7.92 -9.56
C VAL A 241 4.76 9.11 -10.52
N LEU A 242 3.56 9.70 -10.67
CA LEU A 242 3.24 10.63 -11.75
C LEU A 242 3.99 11.96 -11.63
N ASN A 243 4.23 12.42 -10.40
CA ASN A 243 4.99 13.66 -10.14
C ASN A 243 6.37 13.65 -10.80
N ASN A 244 6.99 12.47 -10.93
CA ASN A 244 8.35 12.31 -11.44
C ASN A 244 8.38 11.67 -12.84
N PHE A 245 7.22 11.44 -13.47
CA PHE A 245 7.10 10.68 -14.71
C PHE A 245 7.76 9.30 -14.64
N LEU A 246 7.66 8.62 -13.50
CA LEU A 246 8.23 7.28 -13.30
C LEU A 246 7.14 6.23 -13.34
N TYR A 247 7.48 5.05 -13.84
CA TYR A 247 6.66 3.86 -13.66
C TYR A 247 7.49 2.62 -13.37
N VAL A 248 6.84 1.64 -12.78
CA VAL A 248 7.40 0.34 -12.42
C VAL A 248 6.48 -0.70 -12.99
N LYS A 249 7.03 -1.66 -13.74
CA LYS A 249 6.27 -2.87 -14.07
C LYS A 249 6.18 -3.71 -12.80
N MET A 250 4.97 -3.87 -12.29
CA MET A 250 4.76 -4.66 -11.09
C MET A 250 4.93 -6.13 -11.46
N ALA A 251 5.49 -6.91 -10.54
CA ALA A 251 5.50 -8.36 -10.60
C ALA A 251 5.06 -8.90 -9.23
N ARG A 252 4.93 -10.22 -9.11
CA ARG A 252 4.73 -10.84 -7.81
C ARG A 252 5.95 -10.57 -6.92
N PHE A 253 5.70 -10.32 -5.63
CA PHE A 253 6.69 -9.99 -4.61
C PHE A 253 7.42 -8.66 -4.78
N TYR A 254 7.06 -7.81 -5.74
CA TYR A 254 7.68 -6.49 -5.82
C TYR A 254 7.17 -5.58 -4.70
N LEU A 255 8.08 -4.83 -4.11
CA LEU A 255 7.80 -3.84 -3.08
C LEU A 255 8.15 -2.46 -3.62
N ALA A 256 7.19 -1.55 -3.59
CA ALA A 256 7.41 -0.15 -3.88
C ALA A 256 7.36 0.64 -2.57
N ILE A 257 8.46 1.29 -2.23
CA ILE A 257 8.53 2.28 -1.15
C ILE A 257 8.51 3.66 -1.78
N PHE A 258 7.54 4.48 -1.40
CA PHE A 258 7.32 5.81 -1.97
C PHE A 258 6.61 6.71 -0.95
N ASN A 259 6.47 7.99 -1.24
CA ASN A 259 5.64 8.88 -0.43
C ASN A 259 4.22 8.95 -1.00
N GLY A 260 3.21 8.54 -0.22
CA GLY A 260 1.79 8.54 -0.63
C GLY A 260 1.22 9.91 -0.99
N LEU A 261 1.84 10.99 -0.52
CA LEU A 261 1.43 12.37 -0.84
C LEU A 261 1.85 12.80 -2.25
N TYR A 262 2.74 12.05 -2.92
CA TYR A 262 3.00 12.24 -4.35
C TYR A 262 1.89 11.64 -5.18
N LYS A 263 1.55 12.30 -6.30
CA LYS A 263 0.49 11.79 -7.17
C LYS A 263 0.95 10.47 -7.76
N HIS A 264 0.18 9.42 -7.51
CA HIS A 264 0.52 8.07 -7.95
C HIS A 264 -0.73 7.29 -8.36
N GLY A 265 -0.54 6.19 -9.07
CA GLY A 265 -1.63 5.37 -9.57
C GLY A 265 -1.17 4.02 -10.08
N GLY A 266 -2.10 3.21 -10.55
CA GLY A 266 -1.78 1.89 -11.08
C GLY A 266 -2.63 1.51 -12.28
N SER A 267 -2.09 0.63 -13.13
CA SER A 267 -2.86 -0.03 -14.18
C SER A 267 -3.27 -1.44 -13.74
N PRO A 268 -4.37 -1.98 -14.29
CA PRO A 268 -4.76 -3.36 -14.07
C PRO A 268 -3.74 -4.32 -14.67
N ILE A 269 -3.88 -5.58 -14.29
CA ILE A 269 -3.23 -6.70 -14.95
C ILE A 269 -4.02 -7.03 -16.21
N ILE A 270 -3.32 -7.12 -17.33
CA ILE A 270 -3.91 -7.39 -18.64
C ILE A 270 -3.43 -8.76 -19.09
N LEU A 271 -4.34 -9.71 -19.23
CA LEU A 271 -3.98 -11.05 -19.68
C LEU A 271 -3.46 -11.03 -21.13
N GLY A 272 -2.54 -11.93 -21.44
CA GLY A 272 -2.03 -12.12 -22.78
C GLY A 272 -3.11 -12.54 -23.79
N HIS A 273 -2.83 -12.33 -25.08
CA HIS A 273 -3.77 -12.67 -26.13
C HIS A 273 -4.13 -14.17 -26.13
N GLY A 274 -5.42 -14.49 -26.15
CA GLY A 274 -5.91 -15.87 -26.11
C GLY A 274 -5.93 -16.52 -24.72
N ILE A 275 -5.43 -15.86 -23.67
CA ILE A 275 -5.54 -16.35 -22.30
C ILE A 275 -6.95 -16.09 -21.77
N LYS A 276 -7.64 -17.16 -21.36
CA LYS A 276 -8.98 -17.07 -20.78
C LYS A 276 -8.91 -16.48 -19.36
N LEU A 277 -9.72 -15.44 -19.12
CA LEU A 277 -9.91 -14.88 -17.79
C LEU A 277 -10.66 -15.89 -16.89
N LYS A 278 -9.97 -16.42 -15.89
CA LYS A 278 -10.59 -17.17 -14.79
C LYS A 278 -11.14 -16.22 -13.73
N LYS A 279 -12.14 -16.67 -12.98
CA LYS A 279 -12.86 -15.84 -12.00
C LYS A 279 -12.07 -15.52 -10.73
N ASN A 280 -10.97 -16.25 -10.49
CA ASN A 280 -10.13 -16.15 -9.31
C ASN A 280 -8.82 -15.38 -9.56
N LEU A 281 -8.68 -14.65 -10.68
CA LEU A 281 -7.44 -13.95 -11.02
C LEU A 281 -7.48 -12.49 -10.56
N TYR A 282 -6.67 -12.16 -9.57
CA TYR A 282 -6.63 -10.85 -8.93
C TYR A 282 -5.22 -10.28 -8.83
N ARG A 283 -5.14 -8.98 -9.07
CA ARG A 283 -4.10 -8.10 -8.53
C ARG A 283 -4.37 -7.89 -7.05
N ILE A 284 -3.42 -8.27 -6.21
CA ILE A 284 -3.52 -8.18 -4.75
C ILE A 284 -2.31 -7.40 -4.25
N ASN A 285 -2.58 -6.28 -3.59
CA ASN A 285 -1.54 -5.46 -2.98
C ASN A 285 -1.82 -5.22 -1.50
N ALA A 286 -0.80 -5.36 -0.68
CA ALA A 286 -0.79 -4.89 0.69
C ALA A 286 -0.08 -3.54 0.76
N VAL A 287 -0.69 -2.54 1.40
CA VAL A 287 -0.18 -1.17 1.47
C VAL A 287 -0.01 -0.78 2.92
N LEU A 288 1.22 -0.71 3.38
CA LEU A 288 1.59 -0.18 4.69
C LEU A 288 1.83 1.32 4.58
N TYR A 289 1.32 2.09 5.54
CA TYR A 289 1.50 3.55 5.56
C TYR A 289 1.43 4.11 6.99
N SER A 290 1.85 5.37 7.12
CA SER A 290 1.74 6.18 8.32
C SER A 290 0.69 7.27 8.12
N PRO A 291 -0.41 7.28 8.88
CA PRO A 291 -1.40 8.35 8.82
C PRO A 291 -0.89 9.69 9.39
N HIS A 292 -1.46 10.81 8.95
CA HIS A 292 -1.03 12.20 9.18
C HIS A 292 -0.78 12.62 10.64
N PHE A 293 -1.39 11.99 11.63
CA PHE A 293 -1.18 12.36 13.05
C PHE A 293 0.02 11.63 13.67
N HIS A 294 0.81 10.92 12.87
CA HIS A 294 1.89 10.08 13.36
C HIS A 294 3.15 10.91 13.67
N PHE A 295 3.82 11.49 12.67
CA PHE A 295 5.01 12.34 12.84
C PHE A 295 4.71 13.84 12.91
N SER A 296 3.46 14.25 12.66
CA SER A 296 3.08 15.66 12.55
C SER A 296 2.72 16.36 13.87
N HIS A 297 2.98 15.76 15.04
CA HIS A 297 2.79 16.47 16.32
C HIS A 297 4.00 17.37 16.62
N PRO A 298 3.80 18.62 17.08
CA PRO A 298 4.90 19.53 17.31
C PRO A 298 5.63 19.15 18.59
N LEU A 299 6.68 18.34 18.46
CA LEU A 299 7.80 18.37 19.41
C LEU A 299 8.88 19.32 18.86
N PRO A 300 9.53 20.12 19.72
CA PRO A 300 10.51 21.12 19.31
C PRO A 300 11.82 20.43 18.93
N THR A 301 11.91 19.86 17.73
CA THR A 301 13.21 19.55 17.11
C THR A 301 13.16 19.85 15.61
N ASP A 302 14.03 20.77 15.19
CA ASP A 302 14.02 21.45 13.90
C ASP A 302 14.27 20.54 12.67
N TYR A 303 14.62 19.26 12.85
CA TYR A 303 15.03 18.38 11.75
C TYR A 303 13.87 17.71 11.00
N LEU A 304 12.82 17.26 11.71
CA LEU A 304 11.64 16.63 11.08
C LEU A 304 10.77 17.68 10.38
N TRP A 305 10.68 18.88 10.95
CA TRP A 305 10.01 20.01 10.30
C TRP A 305 10.74 20.45 9.03
N MET A 306 12.07 20.42 9.00
CA MET A 306 12.84 20.67 7.77
C MET A 306 12.59 19.59 6.70
N TRP A 307 12.44 18.32 7.07
CA TRP A 307 12.10 17.24 6.14
C TRP A 307 10.66 17.33 5.62
N ALA A 308 9.70 17.57 6.50
CA ALA A 308 8.31 17.83 6.16
C ALA A 308 8.16 19.11 5.32
N SER A 309 8.97 20.15 5.60
CA SER A 309 9.02 21.40 4.83
C SER A 309 9.76 21.27 3.51
N ALA A 310 10.74 20.39 3.39
CA ALA A 310 11.40 20.07 2.12
C ALA A 310 10.44 19.30 1.20
N LEU A 311 9.64 18.41 1.78
CA LEU A 311 8.52 17.74 1.11
C LEU A 311 7.42 18.76 0.74
N HIS A 312 7.01 19.64 1.66
CA HIS A 312 6.05 20.73 1.40
C HIS A 312 6.56 21.76 0.38
N GLY A 313 7.86 22.09 0.38
CA GLY A 313 8.48 23.07 -0.51
C GLY A 313 8.52 22.61 -1.98
N MET A 314 8.41 21.30 -2.24
CA MET A 314 8.16 20.79 -3.58
C MET A 314 6.73 21.10 -4.08
N TYR A 315 5.76 21.33 -3.19
CA TYR A 315 4.36 21.63 -3.55
C TYR A 315 4.17 23.04 -4.10
N GLU A 316 4.97 24.04 -3.69
CA GLU A 316 4.81 25.42 -4.15
C GLU A 316 5.46 25.69 -5.52
N SER A 317 6.41 24.83 -5.94
CA SER A 317 7.15 25.02 -7.20
C SER A 317 6.39 24.67 -8.49
N PHE A 318 5.15 24.17 -8.38
CA PHE A 318 4.26 23.90 -9.53
C PHE A 318 2.88 24.58 -9.41
N SER A 319 2.79 25.72 -8.73
CA SER A 319 1.67 26.62 -8.94
C SER A 319 1.88 27.40 -10.25
N VAL A 320 1.30 26.91 -11.34
CA VAL A 320 1.07 27.75 -12.51
C VAL A 320 -0.04 28.71 -12.11
N ALA A 321 0.35 29.90 -11.64
CA ALA A 321 -0.56 31.01 -11.53
C ALA A 321 -1.21 31.24 -12.91
N PRO A 322 -2.55 31.34 -13.02
CA PRO A 322 -3.15 31.83 -14.24
C PRO A 322 -2.79 33.32 -14.32
N LYS A 323 -1.76 33.64 -15.11
CA LYS A 323 -1.57 35.01 -15.56
C LYS A 323 -2.64 35.28 -16.60
N TYR A 324 -3.62 36.07 -16.18
CA TYR A 324 -4.48 36.83 -17.07
C TYR A 324 -3.63 37.55 -18.12
N LEU A 325 -3.85 37.19 -19.38
CA LEU A 325 -3.94 38.05 -20.57
C LEU A 325 -4.66 37.24 -21.65
#